data_AF-A0A4Y2ESE2-F1
#
_entry.id   AF-A0A4Y2ESE2-F1
#
_cell.length_a   1.000
_cell.length_b   1.000
_cell.length_c   1.000
_cell.angle_alpha   90.00
_cell.angle_beta   90.00
_cell.angle_gamma   90.00
#
_symmetry.space_group_name_H-M   'P 1'
#
loop_
_entity.id
_entity.type
_entity.pdbx_description
1 polymer ?
#
loop_
_entity_poly.entity_id
_entity_poly.type
_entity_poly.pdbx_seq_one_letter_code
_entity_poly.pdbx_strand_id
1 'polypeptide(L)'
;MSQYLPYGGFKWIKEINVKDIPDNSKKGYILEVDLEYPRELHDYHTDLPLAPEKKIPDGSKQEKLLTTSYDKTNYVIHYKSLNQYLEMGLKLKK
;
A
#
# COMPACT_ATOMS: atom_id res chain seq x y z
N MET A 1 17.56 10.22 1.04
CA MET A 1 16.38 10.60 1.86
C MET A 1 16.65 11.94 2.52
N SER A 2 15.91 12.99 2.13
CA SER A 2 16.11 14.38 2.57
C SER A 2 14.80 15.07 3.00
N GLN A 3 13.72 14.30 3.19
CA GLN A 3 12.40 14.84 3.56
C GLN A 3 12.18 14.76 5.08
N TYR A 4 11.44 15.73 5.62
CA TYR A 4 11.07 15.79 7.03
C TYR A 4 10.15 14.63 7.42
N LEU A 5 10.44 13.99 8.55
CA LEU A 5 9.56 12.97 9.14
C LEU A 5 8.39 13.62 9.90
N PRO A 6 7.21 12.98 9.91
CA PRO A 6 6.10 13.43 10.73
C PRO A 6 6.43 13.24 12.21
N TYR A 7 6.39 14.32 12.99
CA TYR A 7 6.77 14.32 14.41
C TYR A 7 5.57 14.39 15.36
N GLY A 8 4.35 14.63 14.86
CA GLY A 8 3.15 14.69 15.69
C GLY A 8 1.92 15.24 14.98
N GLY A 9 0.81 15.38 15.72
CA GLY A 9 -0.45 15.96 15.22
C GLY A 9 -1.31 15.02 14.39
N PHE A 10 -1.15 13.70 14.54
CA PHE A 10 -1.97 12.70 13.87
C PHE A 10 -3.44 12.84 14.27
N LYS A 11 -4.32 12.86 13.27
CA LYS A 11 -5.77 12.94 13.45
C LYS A 11 -6.44 11.93 12.55
N TRP A 12 -7.45 11.25 13.09
CA TRP A 12 -8.33 10.39 12.30
C TRP A 12 -9.24 11.26 11.42
N ILE A 13 -9.28 10.93 10.13
CA ILE A 13 -10.15 11.56 9.14
C ILE A 13 -10.97 10.42 8.53
N LYS A 14 -12.29 10.59 8.41
CA LYS A 14 -13.20 9.51 7.98
C LYS A 14 -13.19 9.26 6.48
N GLU A 15 -13.13 10.32 5.68
CA GLU A 15 -13.24 10.22 4.23
C GLU A 15 -12.25 11.17 3.58
N ILE A 16 -11.45 10.64 2.66
CA ILE A 16 -10.51 11.42 1.88
C ILE A 16 -10.39 10.82 0.48
N ASN A 17 -10.39 11.68 -0.54
CA ASN A 17 -10.12 11.25 -1.90
C ASN A 17 -8.59 11.19 -2.11
N VAL A 18 -8.10 9.98 -2.34
CA VAL A 18 -6.66 9.71 -2.53
C VAL A 18 -6.08 10.46 -3.74
N LYS A 19 -6.87 10.60 -4.81
CA LYS A 19 -6.44 11.22 -6.09
C LYS A 19 -6.28 12.73 -6.03
N ASP A 20 -6.88 13.40 -5.04
CA ASP A 20 -6.85 14.86 -4.90
C ASP A 20 -5.66 15.33 -4.03
N ILE A 21 -4.82 14.42 -3.55
CA ILE A 21 -3.71 14.75 -2.66
C ILE A 21 -2.48 15.13 -3.52
N PRO A 22 -1.99 16.39 -3.47
CA PRO A 22 -0.79 16.76 -4.21
C PRO A 22 0.46 16.13 -3.60
N ASP A 23 1.40 15.66 -4.43
CA ASP A 23 2.65 15.00 -4.00
C ASP A 23 3.53 15.87 -3.09
N ASN A 24 3.41 17.19 -3.20
CA ASN A 24 4.14 18.17 -2.38
C ASN A 24 3.31 18.72 -1.20
N SER A 25 2.26 18.00 -0.79
CA SER A 25 1.47 18.36 0.38
C SER A 25 2.33 18.38 1.64
N LYS A 26 2.20 19.46 2.43
CA LYS A 26 2.81 19.55 3.78
C LYS A 26 2.23 18.53 4.77
N LYS A 27 1.09 17.92 4.45
CA LYS A 27 0.43 16.89 5.27
C LYS A 27 0.51 15.54 4.57
N GLY A 28 0.98 14.53 5.30
CA GLY A 28 0.92 13.14 4.86
C GLY A 28 -0.34 12.44 5.35
N TYR A 29 -0.73 11.40 4.63
CA TYR A 29 -1.89 10.57 4.93
C TYR A 29 -1.48 9.11 4.98
N ILE A 30 -2.02 8.40 5.98
CA ILE A 30 -1.98 6.95 6.09
C ILE A 30 -3.41 6.50 5.85
N LEU A 31 -3.58 5.58 4.92
CA LEU A 31 -4.87 5.16 4.38
C LEU A 31 -5.00 3.65 4.57
N GLU A 32 -6.20 3.21 4.91
CA GLU A 32 -6.59 1.81 4.87
C GLU A 32 -7.37 1.60 3.56
N VAL A 33 -6.85 0.74 2.68
CA VAL A 33 -7.39 0.55 1.34
C VAL A 33 -7.43 -0.93 0.94
N ASP A 34 -8.38 -1.26 0.07
CA ASP A 34 -8.41 -2.54 -0.62
C ASP A 34 -7.70 -2.42 -1.98
N LEU A 35 -6.76 -3.31 -2.27
CA LEU A 35 -5.99 -3.34 -3.51
C LEU A 35 -6.27 -4.64 -4.25
N GLU A 36 -6.69 -4.51 -5.50
CA GLU A 36 -6.78 -5.61 -6.45
C GLU A 36 -5.45 -5.75 -7.19
N TYR A 37 -5.00 -6.99 -7.35
CA TYR A 37 -3.77 -7.33 -8.05
C TYR A 37 -4.10 -7.96 -9.42
N PRO A 38 -4.04 -7.19 -10.52
CA PRO A 38 -4.31 -7.72 -11.85
C PRO A 38 -3.36 -8.85 -12.23
N ARG A 39 -3.91 -9.95 -12.77
CA ARG A 39 -3.12 -11.10 -13.24
C ARG A 39 -2.08 -10.73 -14.28
N GLU A 40 -2.35 -9.72 -15.10
CA GLU A 40 -1.44 -9.19 -16.11
C GLU A 40 -0.09 -8.72 -15.53
N LEU A 41 -0.07 -8.32 -14.26
CA LEU A 41 1.13 -7.84 -13.58
C LEU A 41 1.93 -8.97 -12.92
N HIS A 42 1.42 -10.20 -12.89
CA HIS A 42 2.08 -11.30 -12.17
C HIS A 42 3.43 -11.63 -12.79
N ASP A 43 3.52 -11.68 -14.12
CA ASP A 43 4.77 -11.95 -14.82
C ASP A 43 5.77 -10.81 -14.59
N TYR A 44 5.32 -9.56 -14.64
CA TYR A 44 6.18 -8.39 -14.45
C TYR A 44 6.69 -8.24 -13.00
N HIS A 45 5.88 -8.63 -12.01
CA HIS A 45 6.21 -8.51 -10.59
C HIS A 45 6.66 -9.83 -9.95
N THR A 46 7.13 -10.81 -10.73
CA THR A 46 7.50 -12.14 -10.23
C THR A 46 8.57 -12.08 -9.14
N ASP A 47 9.60 -11.25 -9.31
CA ASP A 47 10.71 -11.17 -8.35
C ASP A 47 10.37 -10.37 -7.10
N LEU A 48 9.62 -9.27 -7.26
CA LEU A 48 9.32 -8.31 -6.19
C LEU A 48 7.84 -7.89 -6.22
N PRO A 49 6.93 -8.76 -5.74
CA PRO A 49 5.53 -8.40 -5.58
C PRO A 49 5.35 -7.20 -4.64
N LEU A 50 4.52 -6.27 -5.09
CA LEU A 50 4.14 -5.08 -4.34
C LEU A 50 3.23 -5.40 -3.15
N ALA A 51 3.18 -4.48 -2.19
CA ALA A 51 2.33 -4.56 -1.00
C ALA A 51 2.54 -5.84 -0.17
N PRO A 52 3.74 -6.06 0.41
CA PRO A 52 3.99 -7.20 1.26
C PRO A 52 3.11 -7.18 2.52
N GLU A 53 2.69 -8.36 2.97
CA GLU A 53 1.74 -8.53 4.07
C GLU A 53 2.29 -9.48 5.13
N LYS A 54 1.94 -9.24 6.39
CA LYS A 54 2.35 -10.10 7.50
C LYS A 54 1.36 -11.25 7.63
N LYS A 55 1.77 -12.47 7.24
CA LYS A 55 0.93 -13.68 7.26
C LYS A 55 1.77 -14.90 7.64
N ILE A 56 1.11 -15.97 8.10
CA ILE A 56 1.75 -17.26 8.34
C ILE A 56 1.74 -18.03 7.02
N PRO A 57 2.90 -18.38 6.43
CA PRO A 57 2.94 -19.17 5.21
C PRO A 57 2.55 -20.62 5.49
N ASP A 58 2.05 -21.30 4.46
CA ASP A 58 1.70 -22.72 4.54
C ASP A 58 2.90 -23.55 4.99
N GLY A 59 2.70 -24.37 6.03
CA GLY A 59 3.76 -25.20 6.61
C GLY A 59 4.65 -24.51 7.65
N SER A 60 4.39 -23.24 7.99
CA SER A 60 5.05 -22.57 9.13
C SER A 60 4.08 -22.29 10.28
N LYS A 61 4.64 -22.04 11.47
CA LYS A 61 3.91 -21.59 12.66
C LYS A 61 4.20 -20.12 13.00
N GLN A 62 5.12 -19.49 12.28
CA GLN A 62 5.58 -18.14 12.54
C GLN A 62 5.07 -17.19 11.46
N GLU A 63 4.65 -16.01 11.88
CA GLU A 63 4.30 -14.93 10.96
C GLU A 63 5.56 -14.44 10.24
N LYS A 64 5.46 -14.29 8.93
CA LYS A 64 6.51 -13.74 8.08
C LYS A 64 5.95 -12.62 7.22
N LEU A 65 6.84 -11.78 6.72
CA LEU A 65 6.49 -10.82 5.69
C LEU A 65 6.46 -11.56 4.35
N LEU A 66 5.28 -11.68 3.75
CA LEU A 66 5.06 -12.40 2.50
C LEU A 66 4.79 -11.42 1.36
N THR A 67 5.51 -11.61 0.26
CA THR A 67 5.30 -10.92 -1.01
C THR A 67 4.42 -11.81 -1.89
N THR A 68 3.11 -11.58 -1.86
CA THR A 68 2.15 -12.37 -2.65
C THR A 68 1.44 -11.49 -3.67
N SER A 69 1.20 -12.02 -4.87
CA SER A 69 0.40 -11.34 -5.91
C SER A 69 -1.11 -11.51 -5.72
N TYR A 70 -1.54 -11.78 -4.49
CA TYR A 70 -2.96 -11.85 -4.15
C TYR A 70 -3.53 -10.46 -3.88
N ASP A 71 -4.85 -10.32 -4.04
CA ASP A 71 -5.59 -9.15 -3.59
C ASP A 71 -5.31 -8.87 -2.10
N LYS A 72 -5.25 -7.59 -1.76
CA LYS A 72 -5.03 -7.11 -0.41
C LYS A 72 -6.29 -6.42 0.08
N THR A 73 -6.70 -6.73 1.30
CA THR A 73 -7.85 -6.13 1.96
C THR A 73 -7.42 -5.43 3.23
N ASN A 74 -7.99 -4.27 3.56
CA ASN A 74 -7.67 -3.45 4.72
C ASN A 74 -6.15 -3.16 4.85
N TYR A 75 -5.50 -2.86 3.72
CA TYR A 75 -4.07 -2.63 3.68
C TYR A 75 -3.74 -1.20 4.12
N VAL A 76 -2.93 -1.08 5.18
CA VAL A 76 -2.50 0.21 5.71
C VAL A 76 -1.26 0.70 4.96
N ILE A 77 -1.39 1.82 4.26
CA ILE A 77 -0.34 2.36 3.40
C ILE A 77 -0.27 3.88 3.45
N HIS A 78 0.94 4.42 3.27
CA HIS A 78 1.13 5.86 3.10
C HIS A 78 0.76 6.29 1.67
N TYR A 79 0.15 7.47 1.52
CA TYR A 79 -0.36 7.95 0.22
C TYR A 79 0.67 7.95 -0.91
N LYS A 80 1.95 8.26 -0.63
CA LYS A 80 3.02 8.24 -1.66
C LYS A 80 3.27 6.83 -2.20
N SER A 81 3.34 5.84 -1.31
CA SER A 81 3.52 4.45 -1.70
C SER A 81 2.29 3.95 -2.45
N LEU A 82 1.09 4.37 -2.04
CA LEU A 82 -0.14 4.06 -2.77
C LEU A 82 -0.14 4.65 -4.18
N ASN A 83 0.28 5.91 -4.35
CA ASN A 83 0.39 6.53 -5.67
C ASN A 83 1.35 5.73 -6.58
N GLN A 84 2.52 5.37 -6.05
CA GLN A 84 3.49 4.54 -6.75
C GLN A 84 2.91 3.17 -7.14
N TYR A 85 2.12 2.56 -6.25
CA TYR A 85 1.47 1.27 -6.50
C TYR A 85 0.44 1.36 -7.63
N LEU A 86 -0.35 2.44 -7.66
CA LEU A 86 -1.29 2.74 -8.74
C LEU A 86 -0.56 2.97 -10.07
N GLU A 87 0.56 3.68 -10.06
CA GLU A 87 1.42 3.88 -11.24
C GLU A 87 2.01 2.56 -11.76
N MET A 88 2.33 1.64 -10.86
CA MET A 88 2.78 0.28 -11.19
C MET A 88 1.63 -0.67 -11.58
N GLY A 89 0.39 -0.18 -11.63
CA GLY A 89 -0.76 -0.89 -12.19
C GLY A 89 -1.69 -1.57 -11.17
N LEU A 90 -1.42 -1.49 -9.86
CA LEU A 90 -2.37 -1.95 -8.85
C LEU A 90 -3.68 -1.13 -8.95
N LYS A 91 -4.80 -1.76 -8.64
CA LYS A 91 -6.12 -1.11 -8.71
C LYS A 91 -6.71 -0.97 -7.31
N LEU A 92 -7.29 0.18 -7.02
CA LEU A 92 -8.09 0.36 -5.82
C LEU A 92 -9.42 -0.35 -5.98
N LYS A 93 -9.72 -1.25 -5.05
CA LYS A 93 -11.03 -1.88 -4.93
C LYS A 93 -11.91 -0.97 -4.05
N LYS A 94 -13.14 -0.75 -4.50
CA LYS A 94 -14.10 0.15 -3.85
C LYS A 94 -15.03 -0.61 -2.91
#